data_AF-A0A3C1WEA8-F1
#
_entry.id   AF-A0A3C1WEA8-F1
#
_cell.length_a   1.000
_cell.length_b   1.000
_cell.length_c   1.000
_cell.angle_alpha   90.00
_cell.angle_beta   90.00
_cell.angle_gamma   90.00
#
_symmetry.space_group_name_H-M   'P 1'
#
loop_
_entity.id
_entity.type
_entity.pdbx_description
1 polymer ?
#
loop_
_entity_poly.entity_id
_entity_poly.type
_entity_poly.pdbx_seq_one_letter_code
_entity_poly.pdbx_strand_id
1 'polypeptide(L)'
;KSTAGGDSVYSVHALHHYTQRGIKLMIRGAVDMGFLLPENLRSPGDLRVFAEAALLGWENQPYFYEKRSQRMPVMAGLNLPTFRLLDRLSFQVEYYDNPFLNGKQFVETAYPIWSDAAADGEYHRDDWKWSLYARKTLNRILTIHLQAADDYLRLPLFNYNPSDMALTQNPKNWYYLMRLECRL
;
A
#
# COMPACT_ATOMS: atom_id res chain seq x y z
N LYS A 1 -3.05 16.03 -51.72
CA LYS A 1 -2.02 15.41 -50.84
C LYS A 1 -1.65 16.43 -49.78
N SER A 2 -2.24 16.33 -48.59
CA SER A 2 -1.92 17.16 -47.43
C SER A 2 -1.01 16.33 -46.53
N THR A 3 0.21 16.79 -46.32
CA THR A 3 1.16 16.20 -45.36
C THR A 3 0.95 16.88 -44.01
N ALA A 4 0.23 16.21 -43.13
CA ALA A 4 0.17 16.57 -41.71
C ALA A 4 1.53 16.21 -41.08
N GLY A 5 2.32 17.24 -40.80
CA GLY A 5 3.54 17.12 -39.99
C GLY A 5 3.13 16.82 -38.55
N GLY A 6 3.69 15.75 -37.98
CA GLY A 6 3.48 15.38 -36.60
C GLY A 6 4.12 16.41 -35.68
N ASP A 7 3.28 17.11 -34.93
CA ASP A 7 3.72 17.85 -33.74
C ASP A 7 4.19 16.82 -32.71
N SER A 8 5.51 16.75 -32.55
CA SER A 8 6.13 15.99 -31.48
C SER A 8 5.74 16.60 -30.14
N VAL A 9 5.23 15.75 -29.24
CA VAL A 9 4.63 16.03 -27.92
C VAL A 9 5.62 16.64 -26.89
N TYR A 10 6.77 17.15 -27.33
CA TYR A 10 7.81 17.74 -26.49
C TYR A 10 7.79 19.27 -26.52
N SER A 11 6.60 19.90 -26.49
CA SER A 11 6.54 21.35 -26.34
C SER A 11 6.78 21.74 -24.87
N VAL A 12 7.65 22.72 -24.64
CA VAL A 12 7.96 23.32 -23.33
C VAL A 12 6.70 23.81 -22.60
N HIS A 13 5.60 24.03 -23.32
CA HIS A 13 4.29 24.35 -22.75
C HIS A 13 3.70 23.24 -21.87
N ALA A 14 4.02 21.97 -22.10
CA ALA A 14 3.58 20.86 -21.24
C ALA A 14 4.19 20.95 -19.83
N LEU A 15 5.40 21.51 -19.69
CA LEU A 15 6.09 21.65 -18.39
C LEU A 15 5.41 22.66 -17.46
N HIS A 16 4.74 23.68 -18.02
CA HIS A 16 3.97 24.64 -17.23
C HIS A 16 2.65 24.08 -16.70
N HIS A 17 2.21 22.91 -17.19
CA HIS A 17 0.93 22.31 -16.81
C HIS A 17 1.04 21.44 -15.55
N TYR A 18 2.25 20.99 -15.20
CA TYR A 18 2.48 20.12 -14.04
C TYR A 18 3.02 20.92 -12.85
N THR A 19 2.38 20.76 -11.70
CA THR A 19 2.93 21.27 -10.45
C THR A 19 4.03 20.32 -9.94
N GLN A 20 5.21 20.86 -9.65
CA GLN A 20 6.32 20.13 -9.02
C GLN A 20 6.19 20.10 -7.48
N ARG A 21 5.09 20.63 -6.92
CA ARG A 21 4.86 20.70 -5.48
C ARG A 21 4.36 19.35 -4.96
N GLY A 22 5.20 18.66 -4.20
CA GLY A 22 4.85 17.41 -3.51
C GLY A 22 4.13 17.66 -2.18
N ILE A 23 2.83 17.93 -2.20
CA ILE A 23 2.01 17.99 -0.98
C ILE A 23 1.49 16.59 -0.66
N LYS A 24 1.67 16.11 0.57
CA LYS A 24 1.08 14.87 1.07
C LYS A 24 0.19 15.19 2.26
N LEU A 25 -1.10 14.88 2.15
CA LEU A 25 -2.06 15.02 3.24
C LEU A 25 -2.36 13.62 3.78
N MET A 26 -2.22 13.41 5.09
CA MET A 26 -2.52 12.12 5.72
C MET A 26 -3.44 12.34 6.91
N ILE A 27 -4.46 11.50 7.04
CA ILE A 27 -5.33 11.43 8.20
C ILE A 27 -5.30 10.00 8.71
N ARG A 28 -5.11 9.84 10.02
CA ARG A 28 -5.11 8.54 10.70
C ARG A 28 -5.92 8.64 11.98
N GLY A 29 -6.73 7.62 12.23
CA GLY A 29 -7.51 7.49 13.46
C GLY A 29 -7.48 6.06 14.00
N ALA A 30 -7.65 5.93 15.32
CA ALA A 30 -7.85 4.63 15.95
C ALA A 30 -8.75 4.78 17.19
N VAL A 31 -9.63 3.80 17.39
CA VAL A 31 -10.49 3.68 18.56
C VAL A 31 -10.22 2.34 19.21
N ASP A 32 -9.94 2.35 20.51
CA ASP A 32 -9.76 1.14 21.31
C ASP A 32 -11.07 0.81 22.01
N MET A 33 -11.69 -0.30 21.61
CA MET A 33 -12.94 -0.79 22.20
C MET A 33 -12.69 -2.01 23.09
N GLY A 34 -11.47 -2.20 23.57
CA GLY A 34 -11.13 -3.31 24.46
C GLY A 34 -11.96 -3.31 25.75
N PHE A 35 -12.51 -2.16 26.17
CA PHE A 35 -13.43 -2.07 27.32
C PHE A 35 -14.71 -2.92 27.17
N LEU A 36 -15.07 -3.34 25.95
CA LEU A 36 -16.22 -4.24 25.71
C LEU A 36 -15.92 -5.69 26.09
N LEU A 37 -14.66 -6.05 26.34
CA LEU A 37 -14.27 -7.39 26.77
C LEU A 37 -14.10 -7.46 28.30
N PRO A 38 -14.49 -8.58 28.92
CA PRO A 38 -14.15 -8.86 30.32
C PRO A 38 -12.65 -8.75 30.58
N GLU A 39 -12.26 -8.19 31.73
CA GLU A 39 -10.84 -7.96 32.08
C GLU A 39 -9.99 -9.23 32.07
N ASN A 40 -10.60 -10.37 32.43
CA ASN A 40 -9.96 -11.69 32.43
C ASN A 40 -9.73 -12.29 31.03
N LEU A 41 -10.34 -11.72 29.99
CA LEU A 41 -10.22 -12.19 28.61
C LEU A 41 -9.52 -11.19 27.69
N ARG A 42 -9.44 -9.92 28.10
CA ARG A 42 -8.85 -8.82 27.33
C ARG A 42 -7.33 -8.91 27.25
N SER A 43 -6.78 -8.85 26.04
CA SER A 43 -5.38 -8.57 25.76
C SER A 43 -5.18 -7.09 25.39
N PRO A 44 -3.96 -6.53 25.54
CA PRO A 44 -3.68 -5.15 25.16
C PRO A 44 -3.95 -4.87 23.66
N GLY A 45 -4.89 -3.97 23.38
CA GLY A 45 -5.25 -3.55 22.04
C GLY A 45 -6.24 -4.46 21.32
N ASP A 46 -6.88 -5.42 22.02
CA ASP A 46 -8.03 -6.16 21.49
C ASP A 46 -9.17 -5.20 21.13
N LEU A 47 -9.90 -5.50 20.04
CA LEU A 47 -11.00 -4.68 19.51
C LEU A 47 -10.60 -3.24 19.18
N ARG A 48 -9.33 -3.01 18.84
CA ARG A 48 -8.89 -1.74 18.26
C ARG A 48 -9.23 -1.69 16.79
N VAL A 49 -10.03 -0.70 16.39
CA VAL A 49 -10.28 -0.37 14.98
C VAL A 49 -9.43 0.83 14.61
N PHE A 50 -8.85 0.81 13.42
CA PHE A 50 -8.04 1.92 12.92
C PHE A 50 -8.26 2.11 11.43
N ALA A 51 -8.04 3.33 10.97
CA ALA A 51 -8.10 3.68 9.57
C ALA A 51 -7.10 4.79 9.26
N GLU A 52 -6.62 4.80 8.03
CA GLU A 52 -5.71 5.81 7.49
C GLU A 52 -6.09 6.09 6.04
N ALA A 53 -5.99 7.35 5.65
CA ALA A 53 -6.09 7.77 4.26
C ALA A 53 -4.99 8.79 3.98
N ALA A 54 -4.32 8.65 2.85
CA ALA A 54 -3.29 9.59 2.44
C ALA A 54 -3.57 10.08 1.03
N LEU A 55 -3.64 11.39 0.80
CA LEU A 55 -3.72 11.99 -0.53
C LEU A 55 -2.33 12.43 -0.98
N LEU A 56 -1.87 11.85 -2.10
CA LEU A 56 -0.57 12.14 -2.70
C LEU A 56 -0.71 13.21 -3.80
N GLY A 57 -0.40 14.46 -3.47
CA GLY A 57 -0.57 15.60 -4.37
C GLY A 57 -2.00 16.15 -4.33
N TRP A 58 -2.11 17.47 -4.16
CA TRP A 58 -3.41 18.14 -4.05
C TRP A 58 -4.05 18.47 -5.41
N GLU A 59 -3.22 18.80 -6.39
CA GLU A 59 -3.66 19.21 -7.73
C GLU A 59 -3.83 18.01 -8.64
N ASN A 60 -4.86 18.07 -9.50
CA ASN A 60 -5.05 17.09 -10.56
C ASN A 60 -3.90 17.20 -11.56
N GLN A 61 -3.40 16.06 -12.02
CA GLN A 61 -2.32 16.00 -13.00
C GLN A 61 -2.93 15.39 -14.27
N PRO A 62 -3.33 16.20 -15.25
CA PRO A 62 -3.94 15.69 -16.48
C PRO A 62 -3.06 14.63 -17.13
N TYR A 63 -3.68 13.64 -17.78
CA TYR A 63 -3.04 12.46 -18.37
C TYR A 63 -2.50 11.41 -17.37
N PHE A 64 -2.24 11.78 -16.12
CA PHE A 64 -1.79 10.84 -15.09
C PHE A 64 -2.90 10.56 -14.10
N TYR A 65 -3.22 11.55 -13.29
CA TYR A 65 -4.18 11.40 -12.21
C TYR A 65 -5.21 12.52 -12.28
N GLU A 66 -6.18 12.30 -13.15
CA GLU A 66 -7.30 13.22 -13.39
C GLU A 66 -8.16 13.38 -12.14
N LYS A 67 -8.22 12.33 -11.31
CA LYS A 67 -8.95 12.33 -10.04
C LYS A 67 -7.98 12.23 -8.86
N ARG A 68 -8.31 12.92 -7.76
CA ARG A 68 -7.59 12.80 -6.49
C ARG A 68 -7.69 11.39 -5.89
N SER A 69 -8.82 10.71 -6.08
CA SER A 69 -9.04 9.35 -5.57
C SER A 69 -8.01 8.35 -6.09
N GLN A 70 -7.52 8.54 -7.31
CA GLN A 70 -6.51 7.68 -7.94
C GLN A 70 -5.12 7.77 -7.27
N ARG A 71 -4.95 8.73 -6.35
CA ARG A 71 -3.74 8.97 -5.55
C ARG A 71 -4.01 8.94 -4.07
N MET A 72 -5.11 8.32 -3.68
CA MET A 72 -5.58 8.29 -2.31
C MET A 72 -5.71 6.84 -1.82
N PRO A 73 -4.61 6.20 -1.39
CA PRO A 73 -4.72 4.95 -0.64
C PRO A 73 -5.54 5.18 0.63
N VAL A 74 -6.49 4.27 0.85
CA VAL A 74 -7.32 4.22 2.05
C VAL A 74 -7.17 2.84 2.66
N MET A 75 -6.79 2.78 3.93
CA MET A 75 -6.66 1.54 4.67
C MET A 75 -7.48 1.54 5.93
N ALA A 76 -7.96 0.36 6.29
CA ALA A 76 -8.67 0.12 7.53
C ALA A 76 -8.23 -1.22 8.13
N GLY A 77 -8.26 -1.32 9.45
CA GLY A 77 -7.87 -2.51 10.15
C GLY A 77 -8.49 -2.65 11.51
N LEU A 78 -8.37 -3.87 12.02
CA LEU A 78 -9.07 -4.35 13.21
C LEU A 78 -8.14 -5.34 13.93
N ASN A 79 -7.91 -5.10 15.22
CA ASN A 79 -7.34 -6.09 16.12
C ASN A 79 -8.45 -7.01 16.63
N LEU A 80 -8.40 -8.27 16.21
CA LEU A 80 -9.36 -9.29 16.60
C LEU A 80 -9.13 -9.73 18.05
N PRO A 81 -10.19 -10.01 18.82
CA PRO A 81 -10.06 -10.49 20.19
C PRO A 81 -9.41 -11.88 20.18
N THR A 82 -8.34 -12.06 20.93
CA THR A 82 -7.57 -13.31 20.94
C THR A 82 -7.84 -14.17 22.17
N PHE A 83 -8.55 -13.64 23.17
CA PHE A 83 -8.82 -14.30 24.45
C PHE A 83 -7.55 -14.84 25.11
N ARG A 84 -6.45 -14.07 25.02
CA ARG A 84 -5.09 -14.41 25.52
C ARG A 84 -4.42 -15.61 24.84
N LEU A 85 -5.03 -16.19 23.81
CA LEU A 85 -4.39 -17.24 22.98
C LEU A 85 -3.20 -16.64 22.22
N LEU A 86 -3.38 -15.46 21.65
CA LEU A 86 -2.35 -14.69 20.96
C LEU A 86 -2.14 -13.34 21.66
N ASP A 87 -0.93 -12.77 21.55
CA ASP A 87 -0.69 -11.42 22.06
C ASP A 87 -1.31 -10.37 21.14
N ARG A 88 -1.45 -10.70 19.85
CA ARG A 88 -2.12 -9.88 18.84
C ARG A 88 -2.58 -10.73 17.67
N LEU A 89 -3.78 -10.43 17.17
CA LEU A 89 -4.28 -10.83 15.87
C LEU A 89 -4.85 -9.59 15.20
N SER A 90 -4.35 -9.22 14.03
CA SER A 90 -4.76 -8.01 13.31
C SER A 90 -5.09 -8.36 11.86
N PHE A 91 -6.22 -7.86 11.39
CA PHE A 91 -6.59 -7.89 9.99
C PHE A 91 -6.60 -6.46 9.45
N GLN A 92 -6.06 -6.27 8.25
CA GLN A 92 -6.00 -4.98 7.57
C GLN A 92 -6.40 -5.16 6.11
N VAL A 93 -7.06 -4.15 5.57
CA VAL A 93 -7.37 -4.02 4.15
C VAL A 93 -6.96 -2.62 3.69
N GLU A 94 -6.51 -2.54 2.46
CA GLU A 94 -6.22 -1.29 1.75
C GLU A 94 -6.95 -1.30 0.42
N TYR A 95 -7.51 -0.16 0.06
CA TYR A 95 -8.03 0.12 -1.27
C TYR A 95 -7.22 1.26 -1.87
N TYR A 96 -6.67 1.04 -3.06
CA TYR A 96 -5.92 2.04 -3.79
C TYR A 96 -6.24 1.98 -5.30
N ASP A 97 -7.08 2.92 -5.73
CA ASP A 97 -7.60 3.08 -7.10
C ASP A 97 -6.55 3.63 -8.09
N ASN A 98 -5.32 3.11 -8.04
CA ASN A 98 -4.23 3.61 -8.86
C ASN A 98 -4.30 3.02 -10.28
N PRO A 99 -4.56 3.83 -11.33
CA PRO A 99 -4.68 3.33 -12.69
C PRO A 99 -3.33 2.90 -13.29
N PHE A 100 -2.22 3.09 -12.58
CA PHE A 100 -0.88 2.75 -13.04
C PHE A 100 -0.31 1.54 -12.31
N LEU A 101 0.51 0.78 -13.03
CA LEU A 101 1.33 -0.28 -12.43
C LEU A 101 2.21 0.30 -11.30
N ASN A 102 2.16 -0.35 -10.14
CA ASN A 102 2.99 -0.01 -8.99
C ASN A 102 4.46 -0.49 -9.20
N GLY A 103 5.14 0.13 -10.17
CA GLY A 103 6.51 -0.16 -10.58
C GLY A 103 7.50 0.95 -10.21
N LYS A 104 8.76 0.60 -9.89
CA LYS A 104 9.82 1.60 -9.68
C LYS A 104 10.22 2.38 -10.94
N GLN A 105 9.85 1.89 -12.11
CA GLN A 105 10.16 2.55 -13.39
C GLN A 105 9.63 3.99 -13.46
N PHE A 106 8.60 4.33 -12.68
CA PHE A 106 8.06 5.68 -12.54
C PHE A 106 8.70 6.53 -11.44
N VAL A 107 9.57 5.96 -10.61
CA VAL A 107 10.28 6.67 -9.52
C VAL A 107 11.63 7.22 -9.98
N GLU A 108 12.29 6.53 -10.91
CA GLU A 108 13.61 6.93 -11.44
C GLU A 108 13.52 7.98 -12.54
N THR A 109 12.32 8.22 -13.05
CA THR A 109 12.04 9.22 -14.07
C THR A 109 11.29 10.38 -13.41
N ALA A 110 11.84 11.60 -13.50
CA ALA A 110 11.19 12.80 -12.94
C ALA A 110 9.86 13.15 -13.64
N TYR A 111 9.60 12.50 -14.78
CA TYR A 111 8.38 12.56 -15.55
C TYR A 111 7.89 11.14 -15.74
N PRO A 112 6.58 10.88 -15.64
CA PRO A 112 6.06 9.59 -16.05
C PRO A 112 6.24 9.52 -17.56
N ILE A 113 7.29 8.84 -17.99
CA ILE A 113 7.50 8.55 -19.40
C ILE A 113 6.33 7.66 -19.78
N TRP A 114 5.62 8.02 -20.85
CA TRP A 114 4.61 7.19 -21.49
C TRP A 114 5.30 5.88 -21.89
N SER A 115 5.31 4.90 -20.99
CA SER A 115 5.66 3.54 -21.34
C SER A 115 4.41 2.93 -21.99
N ASP A 116 4.58 1.92 -22.83
CA ASP A 116 3.45 1.24 -23.48
C ASP A 116 2.40 0.71 -22.46
N ALA A 117 2.76 0.60 -21.17
CA ALA A 117 1.83 0.31 -20.08
C ALA A 117 0.80 1.44 -19.81
N ALA A 118 1.07 2.69 -20.19
CA ALA A 118 0.09 3.78 -20.19
C ALA A 118 -0.83 3.74 -21.43
N ALA A 119 -0.45 3.02 -22.48
CA ALA A 119 -1.24 2.84 -23.71
C ALA A 119 -2.26 1.69 -23.59
N ASP A 120 -2.05 0.75 -22.65
CA ASP A 120 -2.92 -0.41 -22.43
C ASP A 120 -4.19 -0.13 -21.59
N GLY A 121 -4.40 1.12 -21.15
CA GLY A 121 -5.58 1.54 -20.38
C GLY A 121 -5.41 1.50 -18.86
N GLU A 122 -6.47 1.84 -18.13
CA GLU A 122 -6.46 1.87 -16.65
C GLU A 122 -6.20 0.48 -16.07
N TYR A 123 -5.19 0.35 -15.21
CA TYR A 123 -4.82 -0.90 -14.55
C TYR A 123 -5.56 -1.04 -13.20
N HIS A 124 -6.72 -1.70 -13.20
CA HIS A 124 -7.54 -1.95 -12.01
C HIS A 124 -7.58 -3.43 -11.59
N ARG A 125 -6.48 -4.16 -11.80
CA ARG A 125 -6.45 -5.61 -11.54
C ARG A 125 -6.41 -5.94 -10.05
N ASP A 126 -5.85 -5.05 -9.23
CA ASP A 126 -5.32 -5.39 -7.92
C ASP A 126 -5.34 -4.19 -6.94
N ASP A 127 -6.48 -3.49 -6.92
CA ASP A 127 -6.67 -2.28 -6.12
C ASP A 127 -6.92 -2.59 -4.64
N TRP A 128 -7.28 -3.83 -4.32
CA TRP A 128 -7.54 -4.29 -2.97
C TRP A 128 -6.36 -5.11 -2.45
N LYS A 129 -5.82 -4.69 -1.32
CA LYS A 129 -4.77 -5.40 -0.61
C LYS A 129 -5.24 -5.78 0.79
N TRP A 130 -4.71 -6.87 1.32
CA TRP A 130 -5.07 -7.34 2.66
C TRP A 130 -3.87 -7.95 3.37
N SER A 131 -3.88 -7.86 4.69
CA SER A 131 -2.91 -8.57 5.53
C SER A 131 -3.57 -9.07 6.81
N LEU A 132 -3.22 -10.31 7.17
CA LEU A 132 -3.51 -10.92 8.45
C LEU A 132 -2.20 -11.13 9.20
N TYR A 133 -2.11 -10.60 10.41
CA TYR A 133 -0.92 -10.66 11.25
C TYR A 133 -1.25 -11.26 12.61
N ALA A 134 -0.45 -12.22 13.05
CA ALA A 134 -0.54 -12.84 14.36
C ALA A 134 0.82 -12.77 15.09
N ARG A 135 0.77 -12.58 16.40
CA ARG A 135 1.94 -12.59 17.27
C ARG A 135 1.68 -13.39 18.54
N LYS A 136 2.66 -14.22 18.92
CA LYS A 136 2.66 -14.92 20.21
C LYS A 136 4.05 -14.94 20.83
N THR A 137 4.14 -14.44 22.05
CA THR A 137 5.27 -14.64 22.95
C THR A 137 5.06 -15.97 23.67
N LEU A 138 5.96 -16.92 23.47
CA LEU A 138 5.88 -18.24 24.11
C LEU A 138 6.51 -18.23 25.50
N ASN A 139 7.63 -17.53 25.65
CA ASN A 139 8.33 -17.34 26.91
C ASN A 139 9.13 -16.02 26.85
N ARG A 140 9.97 -15.74 27.85
CA ARG A 140 10.78 -14.51 27.88
C ARG A 140 11.80 -14.39 26.74
N ILE A 141 12.08 -15.50 26.06
CA ILE A 141 13.15 -15.62 25.06
C ILE A 141 12.56 -15.58 23.66
N LEU A 142 11.46 -16.29 23.40
CA LEU A 142 10.95 -16.56 22.05
C LEU A 142 9.61 -15.87 21.79
N THR A 143 9.58 -15.06 20.73
CA THR A 143 8.38 -14.50 20.12
C THR A 143 8.24 -14.98 18.68
N ILE A 144 7.05 -15.46 18.33
CA ILE A 144 6.69 -15.89 16.98
C ILE A 144 5.78 -14.83 16.36
N HIS A 145 6.13 -14.44 15.13
CA HIS A 145 5.32 -13.59 14.28
C HIS A 145 4.90 -14.39 13.05
N LEU A 146 3.62 -14.35 12.71
CA LEU A 146 3.06 -14.94 11.50
C LEU A 146 2.33 -13.84 10.74
N GLN A 147 2.53 -13.78 9.44
CA GLN A 147 1.79 -12.91 8.54
C GLN A 147 1.33 -13.72 7.34
N ALA A 148 0.09 -13.52 6.91
CA ALA A 148 -0.40 -13.92 5.60
C ALA A 148 -0.91 -12.66 4.92
N ALA A 149 -0.47 -12.37 3.71
CA ALA A 149 -0.81 -11.11 3.06
C ALA A 149 -0.80 -11.20 1.54
N ASP A 150 -1.63 -10.35 0.96
CA ASP A 150 -1.49 -9.83 -0.39
C ASP A 150 -1.30 -8.31 -0.23
N ASP A 151 -0.04 -7.88 -0.16
CA ASP A 151 0.34 -6.49 0.09
C ASP A 151 1.50 -6.06 -0.85
N TYR A 152 2.02 -4.84 -0.66
CA TYR A 152 3.09 -4.31 -1.50
C TYR A 152 4.51 -4.74 -1.10
N LEU A 153 4.68 -5.91 -0.46
CA LEU A 153 6.01 -6.44 -0.13
C LEU A 153 6.89 -6.53 -1.38
N ARG A 154 8.10 -5.96 -1.28
CA ARG A 154 9.13 -6.04 -2.32
C ARG A 154 10.35 -6.73 -1.73
N LEU A 155 10.73 -7.87 -2.30
CA LEU A 155 11.94 -8.58 -1.90
C LEU A 155 13.17 -7.93 -2.56
N PRO A 156 14.34 -7.95 -1.89
CA PRO A 156 15.59 -7.54 -2.51
C PRO A 156 15.96 -8.51 -3.64
N LEU A 157 16.45 -7.96 -4.75
CA LEU A 157 17.10 -8.69 -5.83
C LEU A 157 18.51 -9.12 -5.41
N PHE A 158 19.17 -9.94 -6.24
CA PHE A 158 20.53 -10.43 -5.98
C PHE A 158 21.59 -9.33 -5.76
N ASN A 159 21.34 -8.13 -6.28
CA ASN A 159 22.18 -6.94 -6.10
C ASN A 159 21.76 -6.06 -4.91
N TYR A 160 20.91 -6.56 -4.01
CA TYR A 160 20.33 -5.86 -2.85
C TYR A 160 19.40 -4.69 -3.18
N ASN A 161 19.11 -4.42 -4.45
CA ASN A 161 18.11 -3.44 -4.81
C ASN A 161 16.70 -4.01 -4.57
N PRO A 162 15.75 -3.25 -4.03
CA PRO A 162 14.37 -3.72 -3.92
C PRO A 162 13.82 -4.02 -5.31
N SER A 163 13.05 -5.11 -5.45
CA SER A 163 12.32 -5.41 -6.68
C SER A 163 11.49 -4.21 -7.16
N ASP A 164 11.49 -3.99 -8.48
CA ASP A 164 10.68 -2.94 -9.11
C ASP A 164 9.19 -3.21 -8.96
N MET A 165 8.84 -4.46 -8.73
CA MET A 165 7.50 -5.00 -8.66
C MET A 165 7.23 -5.59 -7.27
N ALA A 166 6.02 -5.38 -6.75
CA ALA A 166 5.54 -6.08 -5.57
C ALA A 166 5.50 -7.60 -5.82
N LEU A 167 5.69 -8.38 -4.75
CA LEU A 167 5.68 -9.84 -4.78
C LEU A 167 4.31 -10.39 -5.24
N THR A 168 3.23 -9.72 -4.85
CA THR A 168 1.87 -10.04 -5.28
C THR A 168 1.34 -8.94 -6.20
N GLN A 169 0.88 -9.33 -7.39
CA GLN A 169 0.37 -8.45 -8.46
C GLN A 169 -1.02 -8.89 -8.96
N ASN A 170 -1.62 -9.83 -8.25
CA ASN A 170 -2.90 -10.40 -8.60
C ASN A 170 -3.59 -10.78 -7.29
N PRO A 171 -4.91 -10.52 -7.14
CA PRO A 171 -5.67 -10.89 -5.95
C PRO A 171 -5.60 -12.38 -5.55
N LYS A 172 -5.19 -13.25 -6.48
CA LYS A 172 -4.98 -14.69 -6.22
C LYS A 172 -3.62 -15.01 -5.61
N ASN A 173 -2.67 -14.09 -5.68
CA ASN A 173 -1.31 -14.26 -5.17
C ASN A 173 -1.27 -13.73 -3.74
N TRP A 174 -0.87 -14.58 -2.81
CA TRP A 174 -0.62 -14.19 -1.43
C TRP A 174 0.60 -14.94 -0.93
N TYR A 175 1.23 -14.42 0.11
CA TYR A 175 2.37 -15.06 0.74
C TYR A 175 2.10 -15.24 2.24
N TYR A 176 2.91 -16.08 2.86
CA TYR A 176 3.01 -16.12 4.31
C TYR A 176 4.46 -15.91 4.74
N LEU A 177 4.64 -15.29 5.90
CA LEU A 177 5.94 -15.03 6.51
C LEU A 177 5.89 -15.47 7.97
N MET A 178 6.93 -16.20 8.38
CA MET A 178 7.19 -16.51 9.77
C MET A 178 8.49 -15.84 10.19
N ARG A 179 8.45 -15.11 11.30
CA ARG A 179 9.64 -14.53 11.93
C ARG A 179 9.73 -14.97 13.38
N LEU A 180 10.90 -15.48 13.75
CA LEU A 180 11.24 -15.80 15.13
C LEU A 180 12.10 -14.66 15.68
N GLU A 181 11.67 -14.07 16.80
CA GLU A 181 12.43 -13.06 17.54
C GLU A 181 12.91 -13.71 18.85
N CYS A 182 14.24 -13.80 18.99
CA CYS A 182 14.90 -14.29 20.19
C CYS A 182 15.46 -13.11 20.99
N ARG A 183 15.06 -12.97 22.26
CA ARG A 183 15.64 -12.02 23.20
C ARG A 183 16.63 -12.77 24.08
N LEU A 184 17.91 -12.45 23.90
CA LEU A 184 19.04 -12.94 24.69
C LEU A 184 19.31 -12.02 25.87
#